data_AF-A0A443S141-F1
#
_entry.id   AF-A0A443S141-F1
#
_cell.length_a   1.000
_cell.length_b   1.000
_cell.length_c   1.000
_cell.angle_alpha   90.00
_cell.angle_beta   90.00
_cell.angle_gamma   90.00
#
_symmetry.space_group_name_H-M   'P 1'
#
loop_
_entity.id
_entity.type
_entity.pdbx_description
1 polymer ?
#
loop_
_entity_poly.entity_id
_entity_poly.type
_entity_poly.pdbx_seq_one_letter_code
_entity_poly.pdbx_strand_id
1 'polypeptide(L)'
;MQKDCVRDSAMKHELCHANGFGHENQRPDALNYIIIHKENIKQGYYEANYQPYSGDYYWTQNLPYDYWSIMHYPSYAYTTRWDLKSMTARDGTDL
;
A
#
# COMPACT_ATOMS: atom_id res chain seq x y z
N MET A 1 -21.44 4.74 10.33
CA MET A 1 -20.33 5.56 9.80
C MET A 1 -19.21 5.56 10.83
N GLN A 2 -18.02 5.10 10.41
CA GLN A 2 -16.89 4.70 11.25
C GLN A 2 -16.32 5.84 12.09
N LYS A 3 -16.01 5.56 13.37
CA LYS A 3 -15.13 6.42 14.19
C LYS A 3 -13.69 6.48 13.68
N ASP A 4 -13.29 5.52 12.84
CA ASP A 4 -11.91 5.36 12.40
C ASP A 4 -11.54 6.22 11.17
N CYS A 5 -12.51 6.66 10.37
CA CYS A 5 -12.27 7.49 9.18
C CYS A 5 -12.17 9.00 9.50
N VAL A 6 -12.61 9.44 10.68
CA VAL A 6 -12.58 10.87 11.10
C VAL A 6 -11.23 11.24 11.76
N ARG A 7 -10.27 10.31 11.78
CA ARG A 7 -8.90 10.59 12.22
C ARG A 7 -8.20 11.43 11.15
N ASP A 8 -7.37 12.39 11.57
CA ASP A 8 -6.67 13.32 10.67
C ASP A 8 -5.90 12.60 9.55
N SER A 9 -5.17 11.52 9.87
CA SER A 9 -4.46 10.72 8.87
C SER A 9 -5.40 10.03 7.87
N ALA A 10 -6.51 9.47 8.33
CA ALA A 10 -7.48 8.82 7.46
C ALA A 10 -8.15 9.84 6.52
N MET A 11 -8.54 11.01 7.03
CA MET A 11 -9.12 12.06 6.18
C MET A 11 -8.15 12.54 5.10
N LYS A 12 -6.86 12.72 5.44
CA LYS A 12 -5.82 13.09 4.46
C LYS A 12 -5.58 11.99 3.43
N HIS A 13 -5.57 10.72 3.84
CA HIS A 13 -5.46 9.57 2.93
C HIS A 13 -6.60 9.54 1.90
N GLU A 14 -7.85 9.68 2.36
CA GLU A 14 -9.01 9.68 1.47
C GLU A 14 -9.05 10.93 0.57
N LEU A 15 -8.56 12.07 1.06
CA LEU A 15 -8.40 13.26 0.22
C LEU A 15 -7.35 13.04 -0.88
N CYS A 16 -6.25 12.33 -0.61
CA CYS A 16 -5.29 11.93 -1.63
C CYS A 16 -5.93 11.01 -2.68
N HIS A 17 -6.72 10.02 -2.26
CA HIS A 17 -7.51 9.22 -3.20
C HIS A 17 -8.44 10.06 -4.08
N ALA A 18 -9.16 11.03 -3.49
CA ALA A 18 -10.02 11.94 -4.24
C ALA A 18 -9.25 12.81 -5.26
N ASN A 19 -7.97 13.09 -4.99
CA ASN A 19 -7.06 13.79 -5.91
C ASN A 19 -6.38 12.86 -6.93
N GLY A 20 -6.74 11.57 -6.97
CA GLY A 20 -6.25 10.61 -7.96
C GLY A 20 -4.99 9.85 -7.55
N PHE A 21 -4.55 9.93 -6.30
CA PHE A 21 -3.42 9.13 -5.82
C PHE A 21 -3.86 7.70 -5.51
N GLY A 22 -3.18 6.72 -6.10
CA GLY A 22 -3.27 5.31 -5.70
C GLY A 22 -2.35 4.99 -4.53
N HIS A 23 -2.44 3.76 -3.99
CA HIS A 23 -1.57 3.34 -2.90
C HIS A 23 -0.10 3.24 -3.33
N GLU A 24 0.81 3.61 -2.43
CA GLU A 24 2.25 3.61 -2.69
C GLU A 24 2.77 2.19 -2.99
N ASN A 25 2.26 1.18 -2.26
CA ASN A 25 2.59 -0.24 -2.48
C ASN A 25 2.01 -0.83 -3.78
N GLN A 26 1.20 -0.05 -4.51
CA GLN A 26 0.69 -0.42 -5.84
C GLN A 26 1.35 0.38 -6.96
N ARG A 27 2.38 1.20 -6.68
CA ARG A 27 3.16 1.84 -7.73
C ARG A 27 3.71 0.80 -8.72
N PRO A 28 3.85 1.14 -10.02
CA PRO A 28 4.42 0.23 -11.02
C PRO A 28 5.82 -0.30 -10.67
N ASP A 29 6.60 0.49 -9.92
CA ASP A 29 7.95 0.15 -9.47
C ASP A 29 8.01 -0.43 -8.04
N ALA A 30 6.88 -0.61 -7.36
CA ALA A 30 6.84 -1.00 -5.94
C ALA A 30 7.61 -2.30 -5.65
N LEU A 31 7.55 -3.29 -6.54
CA LEU A 31 8.22 -4.58 -6.34
C LEU A 31 9.77 -4.49 -6.33
N ASN A 32 10.35 -3.34 -6.70
CA ASN A 32 11.78 -3.04 -6.51
C ASN A 32 12.13 -2.66 -5.06
N TYR A 33 11.15 -2.26 -4.26
CA TYR A 33 11.31 -1.72 -2.91
C TYR A 33 10.70 -2.62 -1.83
N ILE A 34 9.65 -3.36 -2.18
CA ILE A 34 8.92 -4.25 -1.26
C ILE A 34 8.83 -5.68 -1.78
N ILE A 35 8.57 -6.60 -0.86
CA ILE A 35 8.20 -8.00 -1.11
C ILE A 35 6.77 -8.18 -0.62
N ILE A 36 5.91 -8.78 -1.45
CA ILE A 36 4.52 -9.10 -1.12
C ILE A 36 4.42 -10.60 -0.84
N HIS A 37 4.04 -10.96 0.39
CA HIS A 37 3.86 -12.34 0.85
C HIS A 37 2.42 -12.78 0.56
N LYS A 38 2.16 -13.17 -0.70
CA LYS A 38 0.79 -13.46 -1.17
C LYS A 38 0.09 -14.56 -0.38
N GLU A 39 0.84 -15.53 0.09
CA GLU A 39 0.41 -16.62 0.96
C GLU A 39 -0.13 -16.15 2.31
N ASN A 40 0.30 -14.97 2.77
CA ASN A 40 -0.16 -14.36 4.00
C ASN A 40 -1.39 -13.46 3.79
N ILE A 41 -1.82 -13.21 2.54
CA ILE A 41 -2.93 -12.31 2.24
C ILE A 41 -4.24 -13.10 2.16
N LYS A 42 -5.33 -12.52 2.69
CA LYS A 42 -6.67 -13.13 2.60
C LYS A 42 -7.05 -13.39 1.13
N GLN A 43 -7.67 -14.54 0.87
CA GLN A 43 -8.08 -14.94 -0.47
C GLN A 43 -8.97 -13.86 -1.14
N GLY A 44 -8.63 -13.51 -2.39
CA GLY A 44 -9.34 -12.50 -3.17
C GLY A 44 -8.96 -11.04 -2.90
N TYR A 45 -8.04 -10.77 -1.95
CA TYR A 45 -7.60 -9.40 -1.67
C TYR A 45 -6.37 -8.97 -2.47
N TYR A 46 -5.59 -9.90 -3.00
CA TYR A 46 -4.33 -9.56 -3.68
C TYR A 46 -4.55 -8.64 -4.88
N GLU A 47 -5.44 -9.01 -5.79
CA GLU A 47 -5.66 -8.31 -7.06
C GLU A 47 -6.12 -6.86 -6.85
N ALA A 48 -6.96 -6.61 -5.84
CA ALA A 48 -7.49 -5.28 -5.57
C ALA A 48 -6.54 -4.39 -4.75
N ASN A 49 -5.73 -4.98 -3.86
CA ASN A 49 -5.01 -4.21 -2.80
C ASN A 49 -3.49 -4.21 -2.95
N TYR A 50 -2.94 -5.16 -3.72
CA TYR A 50 -1.50 -5.40 -3.80
C TYR A 50 -0.96 -5.47 -5.22
N GLN A 51 -1.80 -5.75 -6.20
CA GLN A 51 -1.37 -5.75 -7.59
C GLN A 51 -0.91 -4.34 -8.00
N PRO A 52 0.34 -4.20 -8.50
CA PRO A 52 0.82 -2.92 -9.01
C PRO A 52 -0.02 -2.44 -10.19
N TYR A 53 -0.24 -1.13 -10.27
CA TYR A 53 -0.81 -0.49 -11.44
C TYR A 53 0.12 -0.65 -12.64
N SER A 54 -0.44 -0.67 -13.86
CA SER A 54 0.37 -0.55 -15.07
C SER A 54 0.98 0.85 -15.16
N GLY A 55 2.24 0.92 -15.62
CA GLY A 55 2.93 2.18 -15.88
C GLY A 55 2.25 3.05 -16.93
N ASP A 56 1.39 2.48 -17.78
CA ASP A 56 0.59 3.24 -18.76
C ASP A 56 -0.49 4.11 -18.10
N TYR A 57 -0.92 3.75 -16.89
CA TYR A 57 -2.02 4.41 -16.17
C TYR A 57 -1.56 5.12 -14.90
N TYR A 58 -0.33 4.89 -14.44
CA TYR A 58 0.19 5.45 -13.20
C TYR A 58 1.56 6.09 -13.43
N TRP A 59 1.65 7.39 -13.19
CA TRP A 59 2.89 8.14 -13.25
C TRP A 59 3.45 8.36 -11.85
N THR A 60 4.68 7.89 -11.60
CA THR A 60 5.39 8.05 -10.32
C THR A 60 5.88 9.47 -10.07
N GLN A 61 5.65 10.39 -11.01
CA GLN A 61 6.10 11.80 -10.94
C GLN A 61 7.63 11.93 -10.85
N ASN A 62 8.37 10.87 -11.19
CA ASN A 62 9.80 10.74 -10.96
C ASN A 62 10.22 10.94 -9.50
N LEU A 63 9.29 10.72 -8.55
CA LEU A 63 9.58 10.77 -7.12
C LEU A 63 10.10 9.40 -6.65
N PRO A 64 11.01 9.40 -5.66
CA PRO A 64 11.44 8.16 -5.01
C PRO A 64 10.26 7.43 -4.37
N TYR A 65 10.41 6.13 -4.13
CA TYR A 65 9.44 5.35 -3.37
C TYR A 65 9.46 5.78 -1.91
N ASP A 66 8.29 6.06 -1.32
CA ASP A 66 8.18 6.56 0.05
C ASP A 66 7.50 5.56 0.98
N TYR A 67 8.29 4.83 1.77
CA TYR A 67 7.78 3.87 2.76
C TYR A 67 6.88 4.50 3.83
N TRP A 68 6.98 5.82 4.06
CA TRP A 68 6.19 6.56 5.05
C TRP A 68 5.09 7.40 4.41
N SER A 69 4.84 7.22 3.11
CA SER A 69 3.75 7.86 2.41
C SER A 69 2.45 7.58 3.15
N ILE A 70 1.60 8.60 3.27
CA ILE A 70 0.26 8.43 3.83
C ILE A 70 -0.57 7.42 3.01
N MET A 71 -0.18 7.17 1.76
CA MET A 71 -0.80 6.21 0.84
C MET A 71 -0.17 4.81 0.91
N HIS A 72 0.83 4.58 1.76
CA HIS A 72 1.47 3.28 1.89
C HIS A 72 0.70 2.40 2.89
N TYR A 73 0.39 1.15 2.51
CA TYR A 73 -0.21 0.21 3.45
C TYR A 73 0.76 -0.24 4.55
N PRO A 74 0.27 -0.48 5.77
CA PRO A 74 1.07 -1.07 6.83
C PRO A 74 1.44 -2.53 6.48
N SER A 75 2.53 -3.04 7.06
CA SER A 75 3.06 -4.40 6.81
C SER A 75 2.08 -5.56 7.06
N TYR A 76 0.99 -5.34 7.80
CA TYR A 76 -0.01 -6.35 8.17
C TYR A 76 -1.35 -6.16 7.46
N ALA A 77 -1.47 -5.26 6.48
CA ALA A 77 -2.74 -5.00 5.81
C ALA A 77 -3.33 -6.27 5.15
N TYR A 78 -4.61 -6.55 5.37
CA TYR A 78 -5.31 -7.72 4.79
C TYR A 78 -4.66 -9.10 5.05
N THR A 79 -3.81 -9.21 6.08
CA THR A 79 -3.18 -10.48 6.44
C THR A 79 -4.20 -11.51 6.93
N THR A 80 -3.94 -12.80 6.68
CA THR A 80 -4.71 -13.93 7.19
C THR A 80 -4.57 -14.10 8.69
N ARG A 81 -3.46 -13.66 9.28
CA ARG A 81 -3.17 -13.73 10.72
C ARG A 81 -2.40 -12.51 11.20
N TRP A 82 -2.71 -12.05 12.40
CA TRP A 82 -2.13 -10.82 12.99
C TRP A 82 -0.61 -10.86 13.16
N ASP A 83 0.00 -12.05 13.19
CA ASP A 83 1.44 -12.28 13.37
C ASP A 83 2.20 -12.41 12.04
N LEU A 84 1.50 -12.45 10.91
CA LEU A 84 2.10 -12.60 9.57
C LEU A 84 2.06 -11.27 8.81
N LYS A 85 3.23 -10.79 8.40
CA LYS A 85 3.33 -9.63 7.50
C LYS A 85 2.86 -10.04 6.11
N SER A 86 1.97 -9.23 5.52
CA SER A 86 1.60 -9.31 4.10
C SER A 86 2.66 -8.67 3.21
N MET A 87 3.48 -7.77 3.76
CA MET A 87 4.50 -7.02 3.02
C MET A 87 5.71 -6.67 3.88
N THR A 88 6.91 -6.72 3.29
CA THR A 88 8.17 -6.31 3.92
C THR A 88 9.03 -5.47 2.97
N ALA A 89 9.78 -4.50 3.48
CA ALA A 89 10.75 -3.78 2.66
C ALA A 89 11.94 -4.66 2.29
N ARG A 90 12.53 -4.44 1.11
CA ARG A 90 13.72 -5.17 0.65
C ARG A 90 15.01 -4.73 1.32
N ASP A 91 15.07 -3.48 1.76
CA ASP A 91 16.23 -2.88 2.41
C ASP A 91 16.26 -3.12 3.93
N GLY A 92 15.26 -3.81 4.48
CA GLY A 92 15.13 -4.08 5.92
C GLY A 92 14.40 -2.99 6.71
N THR A 93 13.90 -1.94 6.06
CA THR A 93 13.02 -0.93 6.68
C THR A 93 11.77 -1.60 7.25
N ASP A 94 11.37 -1.19 8.46
CA ASP A 94 10.11 -1.64 9.06
C ASP A 94 8.94 -0.78 8.55
N LEU A 95 7.92 -1.45 8.01
CA LEU A 95 6.75 -0.84 7.36
C LEU A 95 5.51 -0.84 8.26
#